data_AF-A0A3B0V863-F1
#
_entry.id   AF-A0A3B0V863-F1
#
_cell.length_a   1.000
_cell.length_b   1.000
_cell.length_c   1.000
_cell.angle_alpha   90.00
_cell.angle_beta   90.00
_cell.angle_gamma   90.00
#
_symmetry.space_group_name_H-M   'P 1'
#
loop_
_entity.id
_entity.type
_entity.pdbx_description
1 polymer ?
#
loop_
_entity_poly.entity_id
_entity_poly.type
_entity_poly.pdbx_seq_one_letter_code
_entity_poly.pdbx_strand_id
1 'polypeptide(L)'
;MTESELFQTAVKIAKSGDRPRARNMLLKLVDSNPNHELAWLWLSELLEESEDKIISLENALTLNPERTQTKNRLNYLRQKYIAETLPSATKTNVDLNELLVSTEEEKRFEKIGRLFANSNLDEGRQQLAAFLHRYGNHTAGWWLMVQHADSQTNLLKSLDHLLRLNAQHPDAPAILAKIKPTGEQTLQVGRLYERLEQWETAVRYYKRALKSPNRADRLLAQKHLPHVKEQVRLANSKVTSPTVTILRLAAGPTILYALLMMVQAGLNPLQISPLLCMGNILFFGGLLLMGSLATKPVHPWIEQLKETAVFNNNTLLRLIGIICIALPILLLLFLTISRLLAYEFDLNSL
;
A
#
# COMPACT_ATOMS: atom_id res chain seq x y z
N MET A 1 18.84 25.96 31.16
CA MET A 1 19.21 24.55 31.36
C MET A 1 20.05 24.14 30.17
N THR A 2 21.28 23.70 30.41
CA THR A 2 22.21 23.30 29.34
C THR A 2 21.79 21.96 28.72
N GLU A 3 22.26 21.64 27.51
CA GLU A 3 21.91 20.37 26.83
C GLU A 3 22.26 19.13 27.66
N SER A 4 23.43 19.17 28.30
CA SER A 4 23.90 18.11 29.20
C SER A 4 23.01 17.99 30.44
N GLU A 5 22.59 19.10 31.04
CA GLU A 5 21.63 19.09 32.16
C GLU A 5 20.26 18.52 31.73
N LEU A 6 19.81 18.85 30.52
CA LEU A 6 18.55 18.36 29.98
C LEU A 6 18.59 16.85 29.75
N PHE A 7 19.68 16.34 29.18
CA PHE A 7 19.91 14.91 29.03
C PHE A 7 19.93 14.19 30.38
N GLN A 8 20.74 14.66 31.33
CA GLN A 8 20.87 14.04 32.65
C GLN A 8 19.54 14.02 33.42
N THR A 9 18.78 15.12 33.34
CA THR A 9 17.46 15.23 33.96
C THR A 9 16.49 14.25 33.32
N ALA A 10 16.46 14.16 31.99
CA ALA A 10 15.60 13.24 31.28
C ALA A 10 15.92 11.76 31.59
N VAL A 11 17.20 11.42 31.70
CA VAL A 11 17.66 10.08 32.11
C VAL A 11 17.25 9.78 33.56
N LYS A 12 17.35 10.76 34.46
CA LYS A 12 16.92 10.60 35.86
C LYS A 12 15.41 10.34 35.94
N ILE A 13 14.61 11.07 35.18
CA ILE A 13 13.16 10.89 35.08
C ILE A 13 12.81 9.53 34.44
N ALA A 14 13.57 9.09 33.43
CA ALA A 14 13.40 7.77 32.83
C ALA A 14 13.62 6.66 33.87
N LYS A 15 14.69 6.79 34.67
CA LYS A 15 15.03 5.84 35.74
C LYS A 15 14.03 5.86 36.89
N SER A 16 13.39 6.99 37.17
CA SER A 16 12.34 7.08 38.19
C SER A 16 10.98 6.55 37.74
N GLY A 17 10.87 6.03 36.51
CA GLY A 17 9.67 5.35 36.00
C GLY A 17 8.71 6.23 35.19
N ASP A 18 8.91 7.55 35.13
CA ASP A 18 8.08 8.46 34.34
C ASP A 18 8.55 8.50 32.87
N ARG A 19 8.32 7.37 32.19
CA ARG A 19 8.72 7.17 30.79
C ARG A 19 8.14 8.23 29.84
N PRO A 20 6.86 8.65 29.95
CA PRO A 20 6.29 9.65 29.04
C PRO A 20 6.98 11.02 29.16
N ARG A 21 7.23 11.50 30.38
CA ARG A 21 7.93 12.79 30.56
C ARG A 21 9.38 12.71 30.11
N ALA A 22 10.08 11.63 30.45
CA ALA A 22 11.45 11.41 29.99
C ALA A 22 11.55 11.35 28.46
N ARG A 23 10.62 10.63 27.82
CA ARG A 23 10.51 10.55 26.36
C ARG A 23 10.35 11.95 25.76
N ASN A 24 9.39 12.73 26.25
CA ASN A 24 9.18 14.08 25.74
C ASN A 24 10.40 14.99 25.92
N MET A 25 11.14 14.84 27.02
CA MET A 25 12.35 15.61 27.30
C MET A 25 13.50 15.21 26.38
N LEU A 26 13.71 13.91 26.15
CA LEU A 26 14.70 13.40 25.20
C LEU A 26 14.34 13.72 23.74
N LEU A 27 13.05 13.70 23.40
CA LEU A 27 12.56 14.14 22.08
C LEU A 27 12.89 15.62 21.84
N LYS A 28 12.71 16.49 22.84
CA LYS A 28 13.14 17.90 22.77
C LYS A 28 14.66 18.06 22.66
N LEU A 29 15.43 17.16 23.28
CA LEU A 29 16.89 17.18 23.20
C LEU A 29 17.40 16.84 21.80
N VAL A 30 16.89 15.77 21.19
CA VAL A 30 17.26 15.40 19.81
C VAL A 30 16.68 16.36 18.78
N ASP A 31 15.62 17.10 19.13
CA ASP A 31 15.14 18.24 18.37
C ASP A 31 16.21 19.35 18.34
N SER A 32 16.69 19.83 19.50
CA SER A 32 17.72 20.88 19.51
C SER A 32 19.07 20.40 18.98
N ASN A 33 19.45 19.15 19.26
CA ASN A 33 20.74 18.58 18.88
C ASN A 33 20.58 17.16 18.30
N PRO A 34 20.41 17.02 16.97
CA PRO A 34 20.26 15.72 16.31
C PRO A 34 21.51 14.83 16.39
N ASN A 35 22.68 15.39 16.71
CA ASN A 35 23.94 14.65 16.77
C ASN A 35 24.19 14.00 18.14
N HIS A 36 23.22 14.07 19.05
CA HIS A 36 23.34 13.50 20.39
C HIS A 36 23.04 11.98 20.40
N GLU A 37 24.03 11.16 20.05
CA GLU A 37 23.95 9.69 19.96
C GLU A 37 23.22 9.05 21.16
N LEU A 38 23.62 9.40 22.39
CA LEU A 38 23.04 8.81 23.60
C LEU A 38 21.56 9.12 23.78
N ALA A 39 21.08 10.26 23.28
CA ALA A 39 19.68 10.64 23.41
C ALA A 39 18.80 9.79 22.48
N TRP A 40 19.28 9.47 21.28
CA TRP A 40 18.65 8.51 20.37
C TRP A 40 18.60 7.10 20.95
N LEU A 41 19.68 6.66 21.61
CA LEU A 41 19.70 5.37 22.30
C LEU A 41 18.66 5.31 23.42
N TRP A 42 18.59 6.34 24.27
CA TRP A 42 17.58 6.39 25.34
C TRP A 42 16.15 6.48 24.79
N LEU A 43 15.94 7.15 23.66
CA LEU A 43 14.63 7.17 22.99
C LEU A 43 14.20 5.79 22.52
N SER A 44 15.13 4.96 22.02
CA SER A 44 14.81 3.58 21.62
C SER A 44 14.36 2.67 22.78
N GLU A 45 14.60 3.08 24.03
CA GLU A 45 14.04 2.39 25.19
C GLU A 45 12.64 2.90 25.51
N LEU A 46 12.43 4.21 25.41
CA LEU A 46 11.24 4.91 25.90
C LEU A 46 10.09 4.96 24.90
N LEU A 47 10.37 4.76 23.62
CA LEU A 47 9.36 4.62 22.59
C LEU A 47 8.59 3.31 22.81
N GLU A 48 7.33 3.29 22.42
CA GLU A 48 6.46 2.11 22.59
C GLU A 48 6.56 1.25 21.32
N GLU A 49 6.61 1.88 20.15
CA GLU A 49 6.62 1.27 18.84
C GLU A 49 7.93 0.59 18.44
N SER A 50 7.87 -0.66 17.97
CA SER A 50 9.02 -1.36 17.41
C SER A 50 9.65 -0.58 16.24
N GLU A 51 8.84 0.03 15.39
CA GLU A 51 9.32 0.86 14.28
C GLU A 51 10.03 2.15 14.75
N ASP A 52 9.42 2.92 15.66
CA ASP A 52 10.06 4.14 16.18
C ASP A 52 11.35 3.83 16.96
N LYS A 53 11.41 2.67 17.64
CA LYS A 53 12.63 2.16 18.27
C LYS A 53 13.71 1.84 17.26
N ILE A 54 13.34 1.17 16.16
CA ILE A 54 14.23 0.86 15.04
C ILE A 54 14.80 2.17 14.46
N ILE A 55 13.94 3.16 14.20
CA ILE A 55 14.35 4.49 13.71
C ILE A 55 15.35 5.16 14.64
N SER A 56 15.08 5.13 15.94
CA SER A 56 15.96 5.76 16.93
C SER A 56 17.32 5.07 17.00
N LEU A 57 17.36 3.73 16.88
CA LEU A 57 18.61 2.97 16.82
C LEU A 57 19.36 3.19 15.50
N GLU A 58 18.65 3.33 14.38
CA GLU A 58 19.23 3.68 13.08
C GLU A 58 19.91 5.05 13.15
N ASN A 59 19.23 6.07 13.71
CA ASN A 59 19.81 7.40 13.92
C ASN A 59 21.01 7.39 14.87
N ALA A 60 21.02 6.51 15.89
CA ALA A 60 22.20 6.36 16.75
C ALA A 60 23.38 5.72 16.00
N LEU A 61 23.12 4.75 15.12
CA LEU A 61 24.14 4.06 14.33
C LEU A 61 24.69 4.89 13.18
N THR A 62 23.93 5.85 12.64
CA THR A 62 24.47 6.82 11.67
C THR A 62 25.51 7.74 12.31
N LEU A 63 25.34 8.08 13.59
CA LEU A 63 26.29 8.89 14.35
C LEU A 63 27.50 8.07 14.82
N ASN A 64 27.27 6.82 15.27
CA ASN A 64 28.31 5.92 15.73
C ASN A 64 28.13 4.49 15.16
N PRO A 65 28.72 4.21 13.99
CA PRO A 65 28.56 2.93 13.31
C PRO A 65 29.26 1.76 14.00
N GLU A 66 30.21 2.02 14.90
CA GLU A 66 31.04 0.98 15.54
C GLU A 66 30.32 0.27 16.69
N ARG A 67 29.20 0.83 17.18
CA ARG A 67 28.52 0.37 18.39
C ARG A 67 27.79 -0.97 18.21
N THR A 68 28.51 -2.07 18.45
CA THR A 68 28.04 -3.44 18.21
C THR A 68 26.76 -3.78 18.98
N GLN A 69 26.62 -3.29 20.21
CA GLN A 69 25.42 -3.50 21.03
C GLN A 69 24.15 -2.93 20.37
N THR A 70 24.27 -1.76 19.75
CA THR A 70 23.15 -1.09 19.06
C THR A 70 22.77 -1.85 17.79
N LYS A 71 23.76 -2.38 17.04
CA LYS A 71 23.51 -3.25 15.86
C LYS A 71 22.76 -4.52 16.23
N ASN A 72 23.19 -5.20 17.29
CA ASN A 72 22.54 -6.44 17.76
C ASN A 72 21.09 -6.17 18.17
N ARG A 73 20.85 -5.07 18.90
CA ARG A 73 19.51 -4.67 19.30
C ARG A 73 18.61 -4.29 18.11
N LEU A 74 19.16 -3.58 17.12
CA LEU A 74 18.46 -3.25 15.88
C LEU A 74 18.05 -4.52 15.11
N ASN A 75 18.97 -5.48 14.98
CA ASN A 75 18.69 -6.74 14.29
C ASN A 75 17.61 -7.56 15.00
N TYR A 76 17.67 -7.66 16.33
CA TYR A 76 16.65 -8.32 17.13
C TYR A 76 15.27 -7.68 16.94
N LEU A 77 15.18 -6.34 17.02
CA LEU A 77 13.91 -5.64 16.84
C LEU A 77 13.36 -5.78 15.43
N ARG A 78 14.21 -5.80 14.40
CA ARG A 78 13.78 -6.04 13.01
C ARG A 78 13.22 -7.44 12.83
N GLN A 79 13.89 -8.48 13.34
CA GLN A 79 13.39 -9.85 13.27
C GLN A 79 12.03 -9.99 13.98
N LYS A 80 11.92 -9.39 15.18
CA LYS A 80 10.65 -9.35 15.92
C LYS A 80 9.55 -8.60 15.15
N TYR A 81 9.87 -7.44 14.59
CA TYR A 81 8.93 -6.66 13.78
C TYR A 81 8.43 -7.45 12.56
N ILE A 82 9.33 -8.15 11.86
CA ILE A 82 9.00 -9.00 10.71
C ILE A 82 8.09 -10.17 11.14
N ALA A 83 8.39 -10.82 12.27
CA ALA A 83 7.56 -11.90 12.82
C ALA A 83 6.16 -11.42 13.27
N GLU A 84 6.06 -10.17 13.74
CA GLU A 84 4.79 -9.54 14.14
C GLU A 84 3.97 -9.01 12.95
N THR A 85 4.61 -8.66 11.83
CA THR A 85 3.95 -8.07 10.65
C THR A 85 3.60 -9.06 9.54
N LEU A 86 4.15 -10.28 9.56
CA LEU A 86 3.81 -11.36 8.64
C LEU A 86 3.04 -12.49 9.36
N PRO A 87 1.70 -12.42 9.45
CA PRO A 87 0.91 -13.54 9.92
C PRO A 87 0.62 -14.48 8.76
N SER A 88 1.51 -15.42 8.46
CA SER A 88 1.19 -16.68 7.75
C SER A 88 2.48 -17.44 7.43
N ALA A 89 2.78 -18.49 8.20
CA ALA A 89 3.40 -19.75 7.75
C ALA A 89 4.04 -20.54 8.90
N THR A 90 3.39 -20.71 10.06
CA THR A 90 3.55 -21.93 10.88
C THR A 90 2.62 -21.90 12.09
N LYS A 91 1.46 -22.53 11.96
CA LYS A 91 0.80 -23.23 13.08
C LYS A 91 -0.03 -24.37 12.50
N THR A 92 0.65 -25.47 12.19
CA THR A 92 0.03 -26.77 11.94
C THR A 92 0.63 -27.75 12.94
N ASN A 93 0.19 -27.62 14.18
CA ASN A 93 0.19 -28.65 15.22
C ASN A 93 -0.66 -28.08 16.35
N VAL A 94 -1.90 -28.56 16.48
CA VAL A 94 -2.81 -28.19 17.56
C VAL A 94 -2.24 -28.80 18.85
N ASP A 95 -1.67 -27.95 19.69
CA ASP A 95 -1.10 -28.34 20.98
C ASP A 95 -2.25 -28.42 22.01
N LEU A 96 -2.36 -29.54 22.73
CA LEU A 96 -3.39 -29.76 23.76
C LEU A 96 -3.32 -28.71 24.89
N ASN A 97 -2.16 -28.09 25.08
CA ASN A 97 -1.99 -26.95 25.98
C ASN A 97 -2.67 -25.66 25.45
N GLU A 98 -2.78 -25.47 24.13
CA GLU A 98 -3.42 -24.29 23.51
C GLU A 98 -4.94 -24.31 23.75
N LEU A 99 -5.57 -25.50 23.75
CA LEU A 99 -6.97 -25.72 24.12
C LEU A 99 -7.27 -25.51 25.62
N LEU A 100 -6.36 -25.92 26.51
CA LEU A 100 -6.50 -25.66 27.94
C LEU A 100 -6.29 -24.17 28.27
N VAL A 101 -5.36 -23.51 27.58
CA VAL A 101 -5.12 -22.07 27.72
C VAL A 101 -6.30 -21.25 27.18
N SER A 102 -6.90 -21.64 26.05
CA SER A 102 -8.05 -20.93 25.49
C SER A 102 -9.26 -20.96 26.43
N THR A 103 -9.50 -22.09 27.11
CA THR A 103 -10.64 -22.21 28.04
C THR A 103 -10.46 -21.39 29.33
N GLU A 104 -9.24 -21.26 29.87
CA GLU A 104 -8.97 -20.38 31.00
C GLU A 104 -8.99 -18.89 30.61
N GLU A 105 -8.50 -18.57 29.42
CA GLU A 105 -8.56 -17.22 28.83
C GLU A 105 -10.02 -16.77 28.66
N GLU A 106 -10.87 -17.61 28.07
CA GLU A 106 -12.29 -17.33 27.87
C GLU A 106 -13.06 -17.17 29.18
N LYS A 107 -12.83 -18.05 30.17
CA LYS A 107 -13.47 -17.92 31.50
C LYS A 107 -13.07 -16.61 32.20
N ARG A 108 -11.81 -16.21 32.12
CA ARG A 108 -11.32 -14.96 32.71
C ARG A 108 -11.91 -13.75 31.98
N PHE A 109 -11.98 -13.81 30.66
CA PHE A 109 -12.59 -12.76 29.85
C PHE A 109 -14.09 -12.63 30.14
N GLU A 110 -14.82 -13.74 30.28
CA GLU A 110 -16.24 -13.74 30.63
C GLU A 110 -16.47 -13.09 32.01
N LYS A 111 -15.62 -13.39 33.00
CA LYS A 111 -15.68 -12.73 34.32
C LYS A 111 -15.52 -11.22 34.20
N ILE A 112 -14.62 -10.75 33.34
CA ILE A 112 -14.41 -9.33 33.07
C ILE A 112 -15.65 -8.72 32.40
N GLY A 113 -16.24 -9.40 31.42
CA GLY A 113 -17.49 -8.97 30.78
C GLY A 113 -18.64 -8.78 31.79
N ARG A 114 -18.75 -9.66 32.79
CA ARG A 114 -19.74 -9.52 33.89
C ARG A 114 -19.49 -8.30 34.77
N LEU A 115 -18.23 -7.90 34.98
CA LEU A 115 -17.91 -6.67 35.73
C LEU A 115 -18.39 -5.42 35.01
N PHE A 116 -18.25 -5.37 33.67
CA PHE A 116 -18.80 -4.29 32.86
C PHE A 116 -20.33 -4.25 32.88
N ALA A 117 -21.00 -5.43 32.89
CA ALA A 117 -22.45 -5.52 33.02
C ALA A 117 -22.96 -4.98 34.38
N ASN A 118 -22.18 -5.13 35.45
CA ASN A 118 -22.51 -4.67 36.79
C ASN A 118 -22.19 -3.17 37.04
N SER A 119 -21.87 -2.39 36.00
CA SER A 119 -21.54 -0.95 36.06
C SER A 119 -20.28 -0.57 36.85
N ASN A 120 -19.45 -1.52 37.28
CA ASN A 120 -18.14 -1.25 37.89
C ASN A 120 -17.07 -1.02 36.81
N LEU A 121 -17.16 0.11 36.10
CA LEU A 121 -16.34 0.39 34.91
C LEU A 121 -14.84 0.55 35.22
N ASP A 122 -14.48 1.14 36.36
CA ASP A 122 -13.07 1.37 36.75
C ASP A 122 -12.36 0.06 37.08
N GLU A 123 -12.97 -0.78 37.92
CA GLU A 123 -12.45 -2.10 38.27
C GLU A 123 -12.41 -3.01 37.03
N GLY A 124 -13.45 -2.96 36.19
CA GLY A 124 -13.50 -3.67 34.92
C GLY A 124 -12.34 -3.31 34.00
N ARG A 125 -12.05 -2.02 33.83
CA ARG A 125 -10.89 -1.53 33.06
C ARG A 125 -9.57 -2.01 33.64
N GLN A 126 -9.39 -1.95 34.96
CA GLN A 126 -8.13 -2.39 35.59
C GLN A 126 -7.89 -3.89 35.41
N GLN A 127 -8.94 -4.70 35.58
CA GLN A 127 -8.88 -6.15 35.35
C GLN A 127 -8.66 -6.47 33.87
N LEU A 128 -9.29 -5.73 32.97
CA LEU A 128 -9.10 -5.90 31.53
C LEU A 128 -7.69 -5.51 31.08
N ALA A 129 -7.12 -4.43 31.62
CA ALA A 129 -5.74 -4.04 31.35
C ALA A 129 -4.75 -5.10 31.87
N ALA A 130 -4.97 -5.65 33.07
CA ALA A 130 -4.17 -6.74 33.62
C ALA A 130 -4.28 -8.02 32.77
N PHE A 131 -5.48 -8.32 32.27
CA PHE A 131 -5.72 -9.43 31.36
C PHE A 131 -4.98 -9.24 30.04
N LEU A 132 -5.10 -8.07 29.39
CA LEU A 132 -4.44 -7.79 28.11
C LEU A 132 -2.92 -7.70 28.22
N HIS A 133 -2.39 -7.32 29.38
CA HIS A 133 -0.95 -7.42 29.64
C HIS A 133 -0.45 -8.87 29.58
N ARG A 134 -1.30 -9.85 29.95
CA ARG A 134 -0.98 -11.28 29.89
C ARG A 134 -1.35 -11.90 28.54
N TYR A 135 -2.46 -11.47 27.96
CA TYR A 135 -3.05 -11.98 26.73
C TYR A 135 -3.10 -10.87 25.66
N GLY A 136 -1.92 -10.43 25.23
CA GLY A 136 -1.77 -9.31 24.30
C GLY A 136 -2.39 -9.54 22.91
N ASN A 137 -2.61 -10.79 22.53
CA ASN A 137 -3.20 -11.17 21.23
C ASN A 137 -4.73 -11.33 21.26
N HIS A 138 -5.38 -10.98 22.38
CA HIS A 138 -6.82 -11.17 22.53
C HIS A 138 -7.62 -10.02 21.88
N THR A 139 -8.04 -10.21 20.63
CA THR A 139 -8.76 -9.19 19.84
C THR A 139 -10.05 -8.71 20.51
N ALA A 140 -10.85 -9.61 21.07
CA ALA A 140 -12.13 -9.25 21.71
C ALA A 140 -11.93 -8.39 22.97
N GLY A 141 -10.82 -8.57 23.70
CA GLY A 141 -10.51 -7.78 24.87
C GLY A 141 -10.01 -6.40 24.52
N TRP A 142 -9.20 -6.27 23.48
CA TRP A 142 -8.83 -4.96 22.94
C TRP A 142 -10.06 -4.21 22.42
N TRP A 143 -11.02 -4.90 21.80
CA TRP A 143 -12.28 -4.31 21.40
C TRP A 143 -13.10 -3.82 22.59
N LEU A 144 -13.20 -4.62 23.66
CA LEU A 144 -13.88 -4.23 24.90
C LEU A 144 -13.21 -3.02 25.56
N MET A 145 -11.88 -2.90 25.49
CA MET A 145 -11.14 -1.70 25.93
C MET A 145 -11.47 -0.47 25.09
N VAL A 146 -11.64 -0.61 23.77
CA VAL A 146 -12.03 0.50 22.89
C VAL A 146 -13.42 1.02 23.25
N GLN A 147 -14.36 0.14 23.57
CA GLN A 147 -15.73 0.53 23.95
C GLN A 147 -15.80 1.24 25.30
N HIS A 148 -14.97 0.83 26.26
CA HIS A 148 -14.98 1.35 27.64
C HIS A 148 -13.80 2.27 27.96
N ALA A 149 -13.17 2.85 26.93
CA ALA A 149 -12.03 3.74 27.09
C ALA A 149 -12.39 4.97 27.94
N ASP A 150 -11.55 5.25 28.92
CA ASP A 150 -11.61 6.38 29.85
C ASP A 150 -11.13 7.70 29.23
N SER A 151 -10.13 7.62 28.35
CA SER A 151 -9.52 8.77 27.68
C SER A 151 -9.33 8.54 26.20
N GLN A 152 -9.33 9.62 25.41
CA GLN A 152 -9.05 9.56 23.97
C GLN A 152 -7.66 8.96 23.69
N THR A 153 -6.67 9.21 24.54
CA THR A 153 -5.33 8.62 24.41
C THR A 153 -5.36 7.11 24.60
N ASN A 154 -6.09 6.62 25.61
CA ASN A 154 -6.23 5.18 25.84
C ASN A 154 -7.08 4.50 24.76
N LEU A 155 -8.11 5.19 24.24
CA LEU A 155 -8.87 4.74 23.09
C LEU A 155 -7.96 4.56 21.87
N LEU A 156 -7.18 5.58 21.51
CA LEU A 156 -6.28 5.53 20.36
C LEU A 156 -5.23 4.42 20.51
N LYS A 157 -4.66 4.25 21.71
CA LYS A 157 -3.74 3.14 22.01
C LYS A 157 -4.40 1.77 21.87
N SER A 158 -5.61 1.61 22.40
CA SER A 158 -6.34 0.33 22.32
C SER A 158 -6.74 0.00 20.89
N LEU A 159 -7.17 1.02 20.12
CA LEU A 159 -7.48 0.88 18.69
C LEU A 159 -6.21 0.52 17.89
N ASP A 160 -5.07 1.11 18.24
CA ASP A 160 -3.78 0.80 17.64
C ASP A 160 -3.41 -0.68 17.82
N HIS A 161 -3.51 -1.20 19.06
CA HIS A 161 -3.29 -2.61 19.35
C HIS A 161 -4.28 -3.53 18.62
N LEU A 162 -5.56 -3.16 18.61
CA LEU A 162 -6.60 -3.92 17.91
C LEU A 162 -6.32 -4.01 16.41
N LEU A 163 -5.93 -2.91 15.77
CA LEU A 163 -5.65 -2.89 14.32
C LEU A 163 -4.36 -3.62 13.94
N ARG A 164 -3.42 -3.80 14.87
CA ARG A 164 -2.26 -4.69 14.63
C ARG A 164 -2.65 -6.15 14.57
N LEU A 165 -3.59 -6.56 15.43
CA LEU A 165 -4.08 -7.94 15.47
C LEU A 165 -5.08 -8.22 14.35
N ASN A 166 -5.92 -7.23 14.04
CA ASN A 166 -6.96 -7.32 13.02
C ASN A 166 -7.07 -5.98 12.25
N ALA A 167 -6.33 -5.87 11.16
CA ALA A 167 -6.31 -4.67 10.31
C ALA A 167 -7.67 -4.37 9.65
N GLN A 168 -8.51 -5.39 9.42
CA GLN A 168 -9.79 -5.28 8.72
C GLN A 168 -11.00 -5.25 9.66
N HIS A 169 -10.83 -4.80 10.90
CA HIS A 169 -11.93 -4.74 11.86
C HIS A 169 -13.07 -3.80 11.36
N PRO A 170 -14.32 -4.28 11.21
CA PRO A 170 -15.39 -3.55 10.52
C PRO A 170 -15.78 -2.24 11.20
N ASP A 171 -15.79 -2.21 12.54
CA ASP A 171 -16.26 -1.04 13.30
C ASP A 171 -15.16 -0.02 13.64
N ALA A 172 -13.89 -0.38 13.45
CA ALA A 172 -12.77 0.48 13.82
C ALA A 172 -12.71 1.80 13.02
N PRO A 173 -12.96 1.81 11.69
CA PRO A 173 -13.03 3.05 10.91
C PRO A 173 -14.13 4.01 11.39
N ALA A 174 -15.30 3.46 11.79
CA ALA A 174 -16.44 4.25 12.21
C ALA A 174 -16.18 4.97 13.55
N ILE A 175 -15.48 4.32 14.48
CA ILE A 175 -15.05 4.93 15.74
C ILE A 175 -14.00 5.99 15.46
N LEU A 176 -12.97 5.68 14.65
CA LEU A 176 -11.90 6.61 14.35
C LEU A 176 -12.39 7.89 13.68
N ALA A 177 -13.37 7.80 12.78
CA ALA A 177 -13.95 8.95 12.09
C ALA A 177 -14.69 9.94 13.01
N LYS A 178 -15.22 9.47 14.15
CA LYS A 178 -15.93 10.32 15.13
C LYS A 178 -14.97 11.12 16.01
N ILE A 179 -13.71 10.71 16.10
CA ILE A 179 -12.72 11.29 17.00
C ILE A 179 -12.13 12.55 16.36
N LYS A 180 -12.14 13.66 17.10
CA LYS A 180 -11.40 14.88 16.74
C LYS A 180 -10.02 14.85 17.41
N PRO A 181 -8.92 14.64 16.68
CA PRO A 181 -7.60 14.59 17.29
C PRO A 181 -7.14 15.97 17.78
N THR A 182 -6.54 15.97 18.97
CA THR A 182 -5.74 17.10 19.47
C THR A 182 -4.42 17.20 18.69
N GLY A 183 -3.75 18.36 18.73
CA GLY A 183 -2.49 18.60 18.00
C GLY A 183 -1.44 17.50 18.21
N GLU A 184 -1.23 17.06 19.46
CA GLU A 184 -0.29 15.99 19.82
C GLU A 184 -0.72 14.58 19.36
N GLN A 185 -2.03 14.34 19.18
CA GLN A 185 -2.58 13.05 18.76
C GLN A 185 -2.70 12.91 17.23
N THR A 186 -2.38 13.96 16.49
CA THR A 186 -2.54 14.01 15.03
C THR A 186 -1.68 12.98 14.31
N LEU A 187 -0.46 12.73 14.81
CA LEU A 187 0.42 11.69 14.26
C LEU A 187 -0.17 10.29 14.48
N GLN A 188 -0.65 10.00 15.69
CA GLN A 188 -1.22 8.70 16.04
C GLN A 188 -2.42 8.36 15.16
N VAL A 189 -3.31 9.34 14.94
CA VAL A 189 -4.46 9.17 14.03
C VAL A 189 -4.02 8.92 12.59
N GLY A 190 -2.96 9.59 12.12
CA GLY A 190 -2.36 9.31 10.81
C GLY A 190 -1.92 7.86 10.66
N ARG A 191 -1.26 7.29 11.67
CA ARG A 191 -0.83 5.88 11.69
C ARG A 191 -2.00 4.90 11.68
N LEU A 192 -3.08 5.21 12.40
CA LEU A 192 -4.28 4.38 12.41
C LEU A 192 -4.94 4.31 11.04
N TYR A 193 -5.05 5.46 10.35
CA TYR A 193 -5.57 5.49 8.98
C TYR A 193 -4.65 4.78 7.98
N GLU A 194 -3.34 4.80 8.19
CA GLU A 194 -2.39 4.02 7.39
C GLU A 194 -2.63 2.52 7.53
N ARG A 195 -2.84 2.01 8.76
CA ARG A 195 -3.16 0.59 8.99
C ARG A 195 -4.51 0.17 8.44
N LEU A 196 -5.48 1.08 8.41
CA LEU A 196 -6.79 0.87 7.80
C LEU A 196 -6.75 0.95 6.26
N GLU A 197 -5.57 1.13 5.67
CA GLU A 197 -5.37 1.33 4.23
C GLU A 197 -6.16 2.53 3.64
N GLN A 198 -6.55 3.47 4.50
CA GLN A 198 -7.20 4.71 4.10
C GLN A 198 -6.13 5.76 3.77
N TRP A 199 -5.41 5.50 2.68
CA TRP A 199 -4.20 6.23 2.32
C TRP A 199 -4.43 7.75 2.18
N GLU A 200 -5.57 8.18 1.62
CA GLU A 200 -5.88 9.59 1.44
C GLU A 200 -6.06 10.36 2.75
N THR A 201 -6.78 9.77 3.71
CA THR A 201 -6.99 10.37 5.03
C THR A 201 -5.69 10.34 5.83
N ALA A 202 -4.92 9.26 5.75
CA ALA A 202 -3.59 9.16 6.35
C ALA A 202 -2.66 10.30 5.87
N VAL A 203 -2.56 10.54 4.55
CA VAL A 203 -1.76 11.67 4.00
C VAL A 203 -2.21 13.01 4.56
N ARG A 204 -3.52 13.23 4.72
CA ARG A 204 -4.06 14.48 5.28
C ARG A 204 -3.60 14.68 6.73
N TYR A 205 -3.65 13.63 7.54
CA TYR A 205 -3.21 13.70 8.94
C TYR A 205 -1.71 13.83 9.08
N TYR A 206 -0.91 13.13 8.26
CA TYR A 206 0.55 13.32 8.24
C TYR A 206 0.95 14.75 7.84
N LYS A 207 0.28 15.36 6.85
CA LYS A 207 0.48 16.77 6.51
C LYS A 207 0.14 17.73 7.65
N ARG A 208 -0.86 17.40 8.48
CA ARG A 208 -1.19 18.18 9.68
C ARG A 208 -0.14 17.98 10.78
N ALA A 209 0.34 16.74 10.96
CA ALA A 209 1.40 16.42 11.92
C ALA A 209 2.72 17.14 11.63
N LEU A 210 3.03 17.43 10.35
CA LEU A 210 4.19 18.27 9.98
C LEU A 210 4.14 19.70 10.55
N LYS A 211 2.95 20.20 10.93
CA LYS A 211 2.77 21.51 11.57
C LYS A 211 2.74 21.43 13.10
N SER A 212 2.94 20.25 13.68
CA SER A 212 2.96 20.04 15.13
C SER A 212 4.12 20.82 15.78
N PRO A 213 3.94 21.40 16.98
CA PRO A 213 5.01 22.06 17.71
C PRO A 213 6.16 21.10 18.08
N ASN A 214 5.89 19.79 18.15
CA ASN A 214 6.86 18.76 18.47
C ASN A 214 7.61 18.28 17.20
N ARG A 215 8.95 18.48 17.10
CA ARG A 215 9.71 18.01 15.92
C ARG A 215 9.79 16.51 15.79
N ALA A 216 9.69 15.76 16.90
CA ALA A 216 9.62 14.31 16.82
C ALA A 216 8.48 13.85 15.92
N ASP A 217 7.29 14.43 16.12
CA ASP A 217 6.12 14.12 15.31
C ASP A 217 6.29 14.57 13.86
N ARG A 218 6.99 15.70 13.64
CA ARG A 218 7.32 16.19 12.30
C ARG A 218 8.27 15.25 11.57
N LEU A 219 9.32 14.75 12.24
CA LEU A 219 10.30 13.83 11.66
C LEU A 219 9.67 12.48 11.33
N LEU A 220 8.87 11.93 12.24
CA LEU A 220 8.14 10.68 12.00
C LEU A 220 7.14 10.86 10.84
N ALA A 221 6.33 11.93 10.85
CA ALA A 221 5.43 12.21 9.74
C ALA A 221 6.17 12.40 8.40
N GLN A 222 7.33 13.06 8.41
CA GLN A 222 8.17 13.22 7.22
C GLN A 222 8.67 11.88 6.67
N LYS A 223 8.99 10.93 7.54
CA LYS A 223 9.42 9.58 7.14
C LYS A 223 8.29 8.75 6.52
N HIS A 224 7.09 8.78 7.09
CA HIS A 224 5.95 8.01 6.58
C HIS A 224 5.31 8.62 5.32
N LEU A 225 5.33 9.95 5.17
CA LEU A 225 4.67 10.64 4.07
C LEU A 225 5.03 10.15 2.65
N PRO A 226 6.30 9.90 2.27
CA PRO A 226 6.61 9.38 0.94
C PRO A 226 5.98 8.01 0.69
N HIS A 227 6.02 7.11 1.67
CA HIS A 227 5.43 5.77 1.56
C HIS A 227 3.91 5.85 1.33
N VAL A 228 3.21 6.60 2.17
CA VAL A 228 1.74 6.71 2.09
C VAL A 228 1.31 7.45 0.80
N LYS A 229 2.06 8.46 0.36
CA LYS A 229 1.78 9.14 -0.93
C LYS A 229 1.93 8.19 -2.11
N GLU A 230 2.92 7.31 -2.07
CA GLU A 230 3.10 6.30 -3.10
C GLU A 230 1.95 5.30 -3.11
N GLN A 231 1.48 4.85 -1.93
CA GLN A 231 0.29 4.01 -1.84
C GLN A 231 -0.97 4.71 -2.36
N VAL A 232 -1.15 6.01 -2.09
CA VAL A 232 -2.21 6.81 -2.73
C VAL A 232 -2.04 6.80 -4.25
N ARG A 233 -0.83 6.97 -4.78
CA ARG A 233 -0.58 6.95 -6.24
C ARG A 233 -0.94 5.60 -6.85
N LEU A 234 -0.61 4.50 -6.16
CA LEU A 234 -0.95 3.15 -6.58
C LEU A 234 -2.47 2.92 -6.52
N ALA A 235 -3.12 3.30 -5.42
CA ALA A 235 -4.57 3.18 -5.25
C ALA A 235 -5.38 4.06 -6.21
N ASN A 236 -4.92 5.30 -6.44
CA ASN A 236 -5.55 6.27 -7.35
C ASN A 236 -5.08 6.14 -8.80
N SER A 237 -4.20 5.18 -9.10
CA SER A 237 -3.96 4.80 -10.48
C SER A 237 -5.26 4.22 -11.01
N LYS A 238 -6.04 5.07 -11.69
CA LYS A 238 -7.20 4.63 -12.46
C LYS A 238 -6.66 3.58 -13.41
N VAL A 239 -6.89 2.31 -13.11
CA VAL A 239 -6.68 1.21 -14.05
C VAL A 239 -7.62 1.53 -15.19
N THR A 240 -7.14 2.25 -16.19
CA THR A 240 -7.88 2.46 -17.43
C THR A 240 -8.26 1.07 -17.91
N SER A 241 -9.56 0.85 -18.12
CA SER A 241 -10.03 -0.50 -18.42
C SER A 241 -9.17 -1.09 -19.55
N PRO A 242 -8.69 -2.34 -19.41
CA PRO A 242 -7.80 -2.94 -20.40
C PRO A 242 -8.36 -2.80 -21.83
N THR A 243 -9.69 -2.90 -21.97
CA THR A 243 -10.44 -2.71 -23.21
C THR A 243 -10.25 -1.31 -23.82
N VAL A 244 -10.32 -0.24 -23.04
CA VAL A 244 -10.10 1.14 -23.55
C VAL A 244 -8.65 1.33 -23.98
N THR A 245 -7.71 0.71 -23.27
CA THR A 245 -6.29 0.77 -23.62
C THR A 245 -6.02 0.06 -24.95
N ILE A 246 -6.53 -1.16 -25.12
CA ILE A 246 -6.40 -1.96 -26.34
C ILE A 246 -7.09 -1.25 -27.52
N LEU A 247 -8.31 -0.74 -27.31
CA LEU A 247 -9.06 -0.03 -28.35
C LEU A 247 -8.33 1.24 -28.79
N ARG A 248 -7.80 2.02 -27.83
CA ARG A 248 -7.01 3.22 -28.13
C ARG A 248 -5.74 2.88 -28.91
N LEU A 249 -5.07 1.78 -28.55
CA LEU A 249 -3.84 1.33 -29.21
C LEU A 249 -4.10 0.83 -30.65
N ALA A 250 -5.23 0.17 -30.89
CA ALA A 250 -5.63 -0.33 -32.21
C ALA A 250 -6.22 0.76 -33.13
N ALA A 251 -6.94 1.74 -32.57
CA ALA A 251 -7.64 2.76 -33.36
C ALA A 251 -6.68 3.67 -34.15
N GLY A 252 -5.56 4.10 -33.56
CA GLY A 252 -4.63 5.04 -34.19
C GLY A 252 -4.06 4.54 -35.54
N PRO A 253 -3.39 3.37 -35.58
CA PRO A 253 -2.87 2.82 -36.83
C PRO A 253 -3.98 2.48 -37.84
N THR A 254 -5.17 2.11 -37.38
CA THR A 254 -6.31 1.80 -38.26
C THR A 254 -6.85 3.05 -38.96
N ILE A 255 -6.93 4.17 -38.25
CA ILE A 255 -7.26 5.47 -38.84
C ILE A 255 -6.19 5.86 -39.87
N LEU A 256 -4.91 5.67 -39.54
CA LEU A 256 -3.82 5.93 -40.49
C LEU A 256 -3.93 5.07 -41.75
N TYR A 257 -4.22 3.78 -41.61
CA TYR A 257 -4.46 2.86 -42.72
C TYR A 257 -5.64 3.32 -43.59
N ALA A 258 -6.76 3.72 -42.97
CA ALA A 258 -7.92 4.26 -43.68
C ALA A 258 -7.58 5.55 -44.47
N LEU A 259 -6.79 6.44 -43.89
CA LEU A 259 -6.32 7.66 -44.56
C LEU A 259 -5.44 7.33 -45.77
N LEU A 260 -4.53 6.36 -45.66
CA LEU A 260 -3.72 5.89 -46.79
C LEU A 260 -4.58 5.34 -47.93
N MET A 261 -5.63 4.57 -47.60
CA MET A 261 -6.58 4.09 -48.62
C MET A 261 -7.31 5.26 -49.30
N MET A 262 -7.71 6.27 -48.53
CA MET A 262 -8.41 7.44 -49.07
C MET A 262 -7.51 8.25 -50.01
N VAL A 263 -6.22 8.38 -49.70
CA VAL A 263 -5.22 8.99 -50.59
C VAL A 263 -5.06 8.17 -51.88
N GLN A 264 -4.99 6.84 -51.79
CA GLN A 264 -4.93 5.98 -52.98
C GLN A 264 -6.20 6.05 -53.84
N ALA A 265 -7.37 6.28 -53.24
CA ALA A 265 -8.62 6.48 -53.96
C ALA A 265 -8.78 7.90 -54.53
N GLY A 266 -7.74 8.76 -54.45
CA GLY A 266 -7.81 10.13 -54.94
C GLY A 266 -8.83 10.99 -54.20
N LEU A 267 -9.04 10.70 -52.89
CA LEU A 267 -10.06 11.32 -52.04
C LEU A 267 -11.51 11.09 -52.49
N ASN A 268 -11.75 10.16 -53.43
CA ASN A 268 -13.09 9.76 -53.84
C ASN A 268 -13.57 8.54 -53.04
N PRO A 269 -14.47 8.71 -52.05
CA PRO A 269 -14.88 7.62 -51.17
C PRO A 269 -15.64 6.49 -51.90
N LEU A 270 -16.28 6.80 -53.03
CA LEU A 270 -17.06 5.85 -53.83
C LEU A 270 -16.20 4.93 -54.72
N GLN A 271 -14.91 5.24 -54.89
CA GLN A 271 -13.98 4.43 -55.70
C GLN A 271 -13.20 3.39 -54.88
N ILE A 272 -13.44 3.33 -53.56
CA ILE A 272 -12.75 2.38 -52.69
C ILE A 272 -13.28 0.98 -52.96
N SER A 273 -12.40 0.07 -53.39
CA SER A 273 -12.75 -1.33 -53.62
C SER A 273 -13.29 -1.97 -52.32
N PRO A 274 -14.40 -2.75 -52.38
CA PRO A 274 -14.89 -3.50 -51.22
C PRO A 274 -13.83 -4.39 -50.56
N LEU A 275 -12.85 -4.89 -51.35
CA LEU A 275 -11.73 -5.69 -50.87
C LEU A 275 -10.81 -4.91 -49.92
N LEU A 276 -10.59 -3.63 -50.22
CA LEU A 276 -9.78 -2.72 -49.41
C LEU A 276 -10.48 -2.38 -48.08
N CYS A 277 -11.80 -2.19 -48.12
CA CYS A 277 -12.62 -2.04 -46.91
C CYS A 277 -12.53 -3.28 -46.00
N MET A 278 -12.60 -4.49 -46.58
CA MET A 278 -12.41 -5.74 -45.83
C MET A 278 -11.00 -5.82 -45.21
N GLY A 279 -9.98 -5.32 -45.92
CA GLY A 279 -8.62 -5.19 -45.40
C GLY A 279 -8.52 -4.33 -44.14
N ASN A 280 -9.29 -3.25 -44.03
CA ASN A 280 -9.28 -2.38 -42.84
C ASN A 280 -9.88 -3.07 -41.60
N ILE A 281 -10.95 -3.85 -41.79
CA ILE A 281 -11.55 -4.67 -40.72
C ILE A 281 -10.55 -5.74 -40.26
N LEU A 282 -9.87 -6.40 -41.20
CA LEU A 282 -8.86 -7.41 -40.90
C LEU A 282 -7.66 -6.82 -40.15
N PHE A 283 -7.21 -5.63 -40.56
CA PHE A 283 -6.13 -4.89 -39.92
C PHE A 283 -6.46 -4.49 -38.48
N PHE A 284 -7.66 -3.93 -38.26
CA PHE A 284 -8.16 -3.58 -36.93
C PHE A 284 -8.27 -4.81 -36.01
N GLY A 285 -8.82 -5.91 -36.53
CA GLY A 285 -8.91 -7.18 -35.82
C GLY A 285 -7.53 -7.75 -35.43
N GLY A 286 -6.56 -7.67 -36.34
CA GLY A 286 -5.17 -8.07 -36.08
C GLY A 286 -4.51 -7.26 -34.97
N LEU A 287 -4.72 -5.94 -34.94
CA LEU A 287 -4.21 -5.05 -33.89
C LEU A 287 -4.89 -5.27 -32.55
N LEU A 288 -6.21 -5.50 -32.52
CA LEU A 288 -6.92 -5.88 -31.30
C LEU A 288 -6.37 -7.19 -30.72
N LEU A 289 -6.16 -8.19 -31.58
CA LEU A 289 -5.61 -9.48 -31.17
C LEU A 289 -4.17 -9.35 -30.65
N MET A 290 -3.33 -8.53 -31.28
CA MET A 290 -1.97 -8.27 -30.79
C MET A 290 -1.94 -7.45 -29.50
N GLY A 291 -2.72 -6.38 -29.41
CA GLY A 291 -2.78 -5.52 -28.24
C GLY A 291 -3.27 -6.28 -27.01
N SER A 292 -4.25 -7.15 -27.20
CA SER A 292 -4.84 -7.97 -26.15
C SER A 292 -3.90 -9.09 -25.64
N LEU A 293 -2.97 -9.59 -26.47
CA LEU A 293 -1.90 -10.51 -26.06
C LEU A 293 -0.70 -9.83 -25.39
N ALA A 294 -0.55 -8.51 -25.57
CA ALA A 294 0.54 -7.72 -25.01
C ALA A 294 0.23 -7.16 -23.61
N THR A 295 -1.05 -6.99 -23.26
CA THR A 295 -1.48 -6.47 -21.96
C THR A 295 -1.68 -7.58 -20.91
N LYS A 296 -1.33 -7.30 -19.65
CA LYS A 296 -1.74 -8.09 -18.47
C LYS A 296 -2.62 -7.21 -17.57
N PRO A 297 -3.78 -7.68 -17.06
CA PRO A 297 -4.38 -9.02 -17.22
C PRO A 297 -4.93 -9.27 -18.63
N VAL A 298 -5.05 -10.56 -18.99
CA VAL A 298 -5.59 -11.03 -20.29
C VAL A 298 -7.08 -10.69 -20.37
N HIS A 299 -7.55 -10.27 -21.54
CA HIS A 299 -8.96 -9.93 -21.72
C HIS A 299 -9.85 -11.19 -21.72
N PRO A 300 -11.08 -11.16 -21.14
CA PRO A 300 -11.95 -12.33 -21.00
C PRO A 300 -12.24 -13.07 -22.32
N TRP A 301 -12.39 -12.33 -23.43
CA TRP A 301 -12.62 -12.94 -24.74
C TRP A 301 -11.40 -13.73 -25.27
N ILE A 302 -10.17 -13.37 -24.90
CA ILE A 302 -9.01 -14.21 -25.25
C ILE A 302 -9.04 -15.51 -24.44
N GLU A 303 -9.47 -15.47 -23.18
CA GLU A 303 -9.59 -16.68 -22.37
C GLU A 303 -10.59 -17.65 -23.00
N GLN A 304 -11.74 -17.16 -23.46
CA GLN A 304 -12.71 -17.95 -24.24
C GLN A 304 -12.11 -18.54 -25.53
N LEU A 305 -11.26 -17.79 -26.24
CA LEU A 305 -10.59 -18.29 -27.45
C LEU A 305 -9.56 -19.37 -27.10
N LYS A 306 -8.81 -19.20 -26.01
CA LYS A 306 -7.78 -20.14 -25.55
C LYS A 306 -8.35 -21.48 -25.06
N GLU A 307 -9.60 -21.51 -24.60
CA GLU A 307 -10.29 -22.75 -24.25
C GLU A 307 -10.46 -23.71 -25.44
N THR A 308 -10.35 -23.21 -26.67
CA THR A 308 -10.35 -24.06 -27.87
C THR A 308 -8.96 -24.67 -28.13
N ALA A 309 -8.92 -25.96 -28.45
CA ALA A 309 -7.67 -26.73 -28.62
C ALA A 309 -6.69 -26.14 -29.66
N VAL A 310 -7.19 -25.36 -30.62
CA VAL A 310 -6.41 -24.73 -31.71
C VAL A 310 -5.68 -23.46 -31.24
N PHE A 311 -6.24 -22.71 -30.29
CA PHE A 311 -5.73 -21.39 -29.87
C PHE A 311 -5.08 -21.39 -28.48
N ASN A 312 -4.80 -22.56 -27.91
CA ASN A 312 -4.10 -22.70 -26.63
C ASN A 312 -2.66 -22.11 -26.67
N ASN A 313 -2.01 -22.11 -27.84
CA ASN A 313 -0.66 -21.60 -27.99
C ASN A 313 -0.63 -20.09 -28.36
N ASN A 314 -0.12 -19.27 -27.44
CA ASN A 314 0.05 -17.82 -27.65
C ASN A 314 0.88 -17.47 -28.91
N THR A 315 1.78 -18.36 -29.35
CA THR A 315 2.61 -18.12 -30.55
C THR A 315 1.80 -18.18 -31.84
N LEU A 316 0.84 -19.11 -31.95
CA LEU A 316 -0.05 -19.22 -33.12
C LEU A 316 -0.96 -17.99 -33.22
N LEU A 317 -1.56 -17.57 -32.11
CA LEU A 317 -2.36 -16.34 -32.06
C LEU A 317 -1.54 -15.13 -32.52
N ARG A 318 -0.29 -14.99 -32.06
CA ARG A 318 0.61 -13.91 -32.52
C ARG A 318 0.89 -13.99 -34.02
N LEU A 319 1.15 -15.17 -34.58
CA LEU A 319 1.36 -15.33 -36.02
C LEU A 319 0.12 -14.92 -36.82
N ILE A 320 -1.07 -15.32 -36.37
CA ILE A 320 -2.34 -14.91 -36.99
C ILE A 320 -2.50 -13.39 -36.93
N GLY A 321 -2.22 -12.77 -35.78
CA GLY A 321 -2.24 -11.31 -35.64
C GLY A 321 -1.29 -10.61 -36.61
N ILE A 322 -0.05 -11.11 -36.77
CA ILE A 322 0.94 -10.57 -37.73
C ILE A 322 0.42 -10.70 -39.16
N ILE A 323 -0.14 -11.86 -39.54
CA ILE A 323 -0.68 -12.08 -40.89
C ILE A 323 -1.84 -11.11 -41.17
N CYS A 324 -2.77 -10.95 -40.23
CA CYS A 324 -3.90 -10.02 -40.36
C CYS A 324 -3.46 -8.56 -40.49
N ILE A 325 -2.30 -8.19 -39.93
CA ILE A 325 -1.72 -6.84 -40.05
C ILE A 325 -0.95 -6.68 -41.37
N ALA A 326 -0.14 -7.67 -41.74
CA ALA A 326 0.77 -7.59 -42.89
C ALA A 326 0.06 -7.73 -44.24
N LEU A 327 -0.94 -8.62 -44.33
CA LEU A 327 -1.64 -8.91 -45.59
C LEU A 327 -2.33 -7.67 -46.20
N PRO A 328 -3.11 -6.86 -45.45
CA PRO A 328 -3.71 -5.64 -45.99
C PRO A 328 -2.67 -4.60 -46.43
N ILE A 329 -1.57 -4.45 -45.69
CA ILE A 329 -0.47 -3.53 -46.04
C ILE A 329 0.19 -3.95 -47.36
N LEU A 330 0.51 -5.24 -47.52
CA LEU A 330 1.11 -5.77 -48.73
C LEU A 330 0.17 -5.60 -49.94
N LEU A 331 -1.13 -5.81 -49.74
CA LEU A 331 -2.13 -5.59 -50.78
C LEU A 331 -2.21 -4.12 -51.21
N LEU A 332 -2.21 -3.18 -50.26
CA LEU A 332 -2.12 -1.75 -50.57
C LEU A 332 -0.87 -1.41 -51.38
N LEU A 333 0.29 -1.94 -50.97
CA LEU A 333 1.56 -1.69 -51.64
C LEU A 333 1.55 -2.28 -53.07
N PHE A 334 1.07 -3.51 -53.24
CA PHE A 334 0.94 -4.14 -54.54
C PHE A 334 0.06 -3.35 -55.51
N LEU A 335 -1.07 -2.82 -55.03
CA LEU A 335 -1.96 -1.99 -55.84
C LEU A 335 -1.29 -0.67 -56.24
N THR A 336 -0.51 -0.06 -55.35
CA THR A 336 0.24 1.17 -55.69
C THR A 336 1.29 0.93 -56.75
N ILE A 337 2.09 -0.14 -56.62
CA ILE A 337 3.10 -0.50 -57.62
C ILE A 337 2.43 -0.81 -58.96
N SER A 338 1.36 -1.60 -58.96
CA SER A 338 0.63 -1.94 -60.19
C SER A 338 0.12 -0.69 -60.92
N ARG A 339 -0.40 0.30 -60.18
CA ARG A 339 -0.86 1.56 -60.75
C ARG A 339 0.29 2.42 -61.27
N LEU A 340 1.42 2.46 -60.55
CA LEU A 340 2.60 3.22 -60.97
C LEU A 340 3.23 2.63 -62.24
N LEU A 341 3.36 1.31 -62.31
CA LEU A 341 3.83 0.61 -63.51
C LEU A 341 2.92 0.87 -64.70
N ALA A 342 1.59 0.78 -64.53
CA ALA A 342 0.64 1.06 -65.60
C ALA A 342 0.80 2.50 -66.16
N TYR A 343 1.04 3.48 -65.29
CA TYR A 343 1.28 4.86 -65.70
C TYR A 343 2.59 5.03 -66.49
N GLU A 344 3.65 4.32 -66.10
CA GLU A 344 4.94 4.36 -66.81
C GLU A 344 4.86 3.70 -68.20
N PHE A 345 4.06 2.65 -68.36
CA PHE A 345 3.79 2.05 -69.66
C PHE A 345 3.00 2.99 -70.60
N ASP A 346 2.03 3.73 -70.07
CA ASP A 346 1.28 4.72 -70.86
C ASP A 346 2.19 5.86 -71.36
N LEU A 347 3.15 6.31 -70.54
CA LEU A 347 4.12 7.35 -70.94
C LEU A 347 5.13 6.89 -72.01
N ASN A 348 5.53 5.62 -71.98
CA ASN A 348 6.48 5.06 -72.95
C ASN A 348 5.83 4.65 -74.29
N SER A 349 4.50 4.71 -74.38
CA SER A 349 3.72 4.37 -75.60
C SER A 349 3.18 5.60 -76.35
N LEU A 350 3.40 6.81 -75.81
CA LEU A 350 3.24 8.11 -76.45
C LEU A 350 4.58 8.54 -77.07
#